data_AF-A0A2N9DXW8-F1
#
_entry.id   AF-A0A2N9DXW8-F1
#
_cell.length_a   1.000
_cell.length_b   1.000
_cell.length_c   1.000
_cell.angle_alpha   90.00
_cell.angle_beta   90.00
_cell.angle_gamma   90.00
#
_symmetry.space_group_name_H-M   'P 1'
#
loop_
_entity.id
_entity.type
_entity.pdbx_description
1 polymer ?
#
loop_
_entity_poly.entity_id
_entity_poly.type
_entity_poly.pdbx_seq_one_letter_code
_entity_poly.pdbx_strand_id
1 'polypeptide(L)'
;MIETRQMKLTIHHLYQATTTEDEAVVIMNATAQPRTNQTNFMIAGHYFKLYEKWTLKAEADSRDFGDLSYKQNNLQIQDGTESRAVINVLTEGFSSSRYQSHGPETFNYIFKKPATDAFDITYQGFYYNLGQQPDEDEDTSAVIHVQSEQLEELTNG
;
A
#
# COMPACT_ATOMS: atom_id res chain seq x y z
N MET A 1 -10.06 8.02 -2.48
CA MET A 1 -10.81 6.98 -1.74
C MET A 1 -11.09 5.82 -2.68
N ILE A 2 -10.84 4.60 -2.24
CA ILE A 2 -11.04 3.36 -3.00
C ILE A 2 -12.04 2.51 -2.24
N GLU A 3 -13.01 1.96 -2.97
CA GLU A 3 -13.98 1.03 -2.41
C GLU A 3 -13.87 -0.31 -3.13
N THR A 4 -13.67 -1.36 -2.34
CA THR A 4 -13.74 -2.75 -2.78
C THR A 4 -15.03 -3.37 -2.25
N ARG A 5 -15.26 -4.67 -2.42
CA ARG A 5 -16.43 -5.35 -1.83
C ARG A 5 -16.33 -5.41 -0.31
N GLN A 6 -15.15 -5.67 0.22
CA GLN A 6 -14.94 -5.84 1.66
C GLN A 6 -14.41 -4.60 2.36
N MET A 7 -13.73 -3.68 1.65
CA MET A 7 -12.97 -2.60 2.25
C MET A 7 -13.28 -1.23 1.65
N LYS A 8 -13.23 -0.22 2.51
CA LYS A 8 -13.04 1.17 2.15
C LYS A 8 -11.62 1.57 2.54
N LEU A 9 -10.80 1.93 1.55
CA LEU A 9 -9.46 2.45 1.75
C LEU A 9 -9.44 3.95 1.47
N THR A 10 -9.08 4.72 2.47
CA THR A 10 -8.92 6.17 2.35
C THR A 10 -7.44 6.50 2.38
N ILE A 11 -6.88 6.83 1.21
CA ILE A 11 -5.51 7.32 1.09
C ILE A 11 -5.53 8.79 1.47
N HIS A 12 -4.76 9.16 2.50
CA HIS A 12 -4.62 10.54 2.95
C HIS A 12 -3.48 11.23 2.23
N HIS A 13 -2.33 10.56 2.18
CA HIS A 13 -1.11 11.08 1.60
C HIS A 13 -0.32 9.98 0.89
N LEU A 14 0.41 10.39 -0.15
CA LEU A 14 1.45 9.61 -0.80
C LEU A 14 2.74 10.43 -0.71
N TYR A 15 3.70 9.91 0.02
CA TYR A 15 4.99 10.58 0.19
C TYR A 15 6.07 9.91 -0.64
N GLN A 16 7.07 10.70 -1.03
CA GLN A 16 8.39 10.21 -1.39
C GLN A 16 9.39 10.56 -0.28
N ALA A 17 10.36 9.66 -0.10
CA ALA A 17 11.47 9.85 0.83
C ALA A 17 12.69 9.04 0.35
N THR A 18 13.85 9.28 0.96
CA THR A 18 15.05 8.46 0.80
C THR A 18 15.37 7.79 2.13
N THR A 19 15.74 6.51 2.14
CA THR A 19 16.16 5.82 3.36
C THR A 19 17.57 6.27 3.77
N THR A 20 17.98 5.98 5.00
CA THR A 20 19.38 6.17 5.42
C THR A 20 20.39 5.28 4.69
N GLU A 21 19.91 4.34 3.87
CA GLU A 21 20.71 3.48 2.99
C GLU A 21 20.68 3.97 1.53
N ASP A 22 20.28 5.23 1.30
CA ASP A 22 20.15 5.86 -0.02
C ASP A 22 19.15 5.16 -0.97
N GLU A 23 18.15 4.44 -0.43
CA GLU A 23 17.07 3.87 -1.24
C GLU A 23 15.89 4.85 -1.36
N ALA A 24 15.47 5.19 -2.59
CA ALA A 24 14.24 5.96 -2.81
C ALA A 24 13.00 5.11 -2.52
N VAL A 25 12.07 5.65 -1.74
CA VAL A 25 10.85 4.95 -1.29
C VAL A 25 9.59 5.80 -1.50
N VAL A 26 8.47 5.11 -1.64
CA VAL A 26 7.12 5.69 -1.59
C VAL A 26 6.43 5.22 -0.32
N ILE A 27 5.85 6.15 0.44
CA ILE A 27 5.10 5.86 1.66
C ILE A 27 3.64 6.23 1.43
N MET A 28 2.75 5.24 1.45
CA MET A 28 1.30 5.43 1.37
C MET A 28 0.71 5.47 2.78
N ASN A 29 0.19 6.62 3.18
CA ASN A 29 -0.58 6.76 4.40
C ASN A 29 -2.07 6.54 4.10
N ALA A 30 -2.66 5.50 4.70
CA ALA A 30 -4.04 5.14 4.42
C ALA A 30 -4.78 4.63 5.66
N THR A 31 -6.09 4.89 5.71
CA THR A 31 -7.00 4.25 6.64
C THR A 31 -7.77 3.14 5.95
N ALA A 32 -7.74 1.93 6.50
CA ALA A 32 -8.61 0.83 6.08
C ALA A 32 -9.82 0.71 7.02
N GLN A 33 -10.98 0.49 6.42
CA GLN A 33 -12.23 0.24 7.12
C GLN A 33 -13.00 -0.88 6.40
N PRO A 34 -13.45 -1.95 7.09
CA PRO A 34 -14.35 -2.93 6.50
C PRO A 34 -15.70 -2.29 6.15
N ARG A 35 -16.27 -2.66 5.00
CA ARG A 35 -17.59 -2.17 4.54
C ARG A 35 -18.75 -2.92 5.14
N THR A 36 -18.54 -4.18 5.50
CA THR A 36 -19.54 -5.08 6.07
C THR A 36 -19.13 -5.45 7.49
N ASN A 37 -20.10 -5.92 8.30
CA ASN A 37 -19.81 -6.49 9.62
C ASN A 37 -19.17 -7.89 9.53
N GLN A 38 -18.52 -8.23 8.42
CA GLN A 38 -17.96 -9.55 8.20
C GLN A 38 -16.81 -9.84 9.16
N THR A 39 -16.80 -11.07 9.68
CA THR A 39 -15.85 -11.56 10.68
C THR A 39 -14.49 -11.95 10.12
N ASN A 40 -14.27 -11.88 8.79
CA ASN A 40 -13.06 -12.40 8.13
C ASN A 40 -12.28 -11.35 7.32
N PHE A 41 -12.56 -10.05 7.52
CA PHE A 41 -11.75 -9.01 6.88
C PHE A 41 -10.31 -9.10 7.37
N MET A 42 -9.35 -9.10 6.45
CA MET A 42 -7.93 -8.96 6.75
C MET A 42 -7.28 -8.14 5.63
N ILE A 43 -6.41 -7.21 6.01
CA ILE A 43 -5.53 -6.49 5.11
C ILE A 43 -4.12 -6.67 5.62
N ALA A 44 -3.25 -7.26 4.82
CA ALA A 44 -1.86 -7.45 5.17
C ALA A 44 -0.97 -6.64 4.25
N GLY A 45 0.29 -6.47 4.68
CA GLY A 45 1.41 -5.98 3.88
C GLY A 45 1.27 -6.38 2.40
N HIS A 46 1.64 -7.63 2.15
CA HIS A 46 1.71 -8.26 0.83
C HIS A 46 0.49 -8.15 -0.11
N TYR A 47 -0.68 -7.67 0.36
CA TYR A 47 -1.83 -7.37 -0.51
C TYR A 47 -1.62 -6.10 -1.34
N PHE A 48 -0.69 -5.23 -0.94
CA PHE A 48 -0.29 -4.09 -1.74
C PHE A 48 0.97 -4.37 -2.52
N LYS A 49 0.95 -3.96 -3.79
CA LYS A 49 2.08 -4.08 -4.72
C LYS A 49 2.28 -2.78 -5.47
N LEU A 50 3.52 -2.51 -5.85
CA LEU A 50 3.89 -1.37 -6.66
C LEU A 50 4.53 -1.86 -7.96
N TYR A 51 4.00 -1.38 -9.08
CA TYR A 51 4.47 -1.70 -10.42
C TYR A 51 4.86 -0.42 -11.16
N GLU A 52 5.91 -0.49 -11.98
CA GLU A 52 6.25 0.57 -12.95
C GLU A 52 5.06 0.88 -13.86
N LYS A 53 4.32 -0.15 -14.25
CA LYS A 53 3.03 -0.05 -14.92
C LYS A 53 2.21 -1.31 -14.67
N TRP A 54 1.02 -1.16 -14.10
CA TRP A 54 0.05 -2.22 -14.02
C TRP A 54 -0.68 -2.35 -15.35
N THR A 55 -0.59 -3.51 -15.98
CA THR A 55 -1.42 -3.85 -17.13
C THR A 55 -2.21 -5.11 -16.82
N LEU A 56 -3.43 -5.18 -17.35
CA LEU A 56 -4.28 -6.37 -17.22
C LEU A 56 -3.72 -7.59 -17.98
N LYS A 57 -2.60 -7.45 -18.70
CA LYS A 57 -2.16 -8.44 -19.68
C LYS A 57 -0.62 -8.52 -19.75
N ALA A 58 -0.10 -9.65 -19.24
CA ALA A 58 1.26 -10.17 -19.35
C ALA A 58 2.33 -9.58 -18.41
N GLU A 59 2.98 -10.51 -17.70
CA GLU A 59 4.03 -10.37 -16.68
C GLU A 59 5.29 -9.57 -17.11
N ALA A 60 5.36 -9.08 -18.35
CA ALA A 60 6.55 -8.47 -18.93
C ALA A 60 6.75 -6.99 -18.54
N ASP A 61 5.67 -6.25 -18.26
CA ASP A 61 5.73 -4.82 -17.89
C ASP A 61 5.59 -4.59 -16.37
N SER A 62 5.40 -5.67 -15.60
CA SER A 62 5.04 -5.64 -14.17
C SER A 62 6.24 -5.92 -13.27
N ARG A 63 7.34 -5.14 -13.40
CA ARG A 63 8.43 -5.21 -12.42
C ARG A 63 7.86 -4.84 -11.04
N ASP A 64 7.79 -5.81 -10.12
CA ASP A 64 7.39 -5.61 -8.72
C ASP A 64 8.56 -4.93 -8.01
N PHE A 65 8.34 -3.73 -7.49
CA PHE A 65 9.37 -2.96 -6.76
C PHE A 65 9.50 -3.39 -5.30
N GLY A 66 8.77 -4.42 -4.88
CA GLY A 66 8.91 -5.07 -3.60
C GLY A 66 8.28 -4.26 -2.46
N ASP A 67 7.61 -5.00 -1.58
CA ASP A 67 7.20 -4.50 -0.28
C ASP A 67 8.45 -4.22 0.58
N LEU A 68 8.54 -3.08 1.25
CA LEU A 68 9.54 -2.84 2.29
C LEU A 68 8.95 -2.90 3.70
N SER A 69 7.63 -3.03 3.81
CA SER A 69 6.91 -3.08 5.08
C SER A 69 7.30 -4.33 5.90
N TYR A 70 7.68 -5.44 5.24
CA TYR A 70 8.19 -6.62 5.95
C TYR A 70 9.62 -6.46 6.52
N LYS A 71 10.41 -5.47 6.08
CA LYS A 71 11.80 -5.25 6.53
C LYS A 71 11.92 -4.56 7.90
N GLN A 72 10.93 -4.75 8.77
CA GLN A 72 10.95 -4.48 10.21
C GLN A 72 10.83 -3.00 10.64
N ASN A 73 10.38 -2.86 11.91
CA ASN A 73 10.10 -1.69 12.75
C ASN A 73 11.18 -0.60 12.85
N ASN A 74 12.23 -0.62 12.01
CA ASN A 74 13.39 0.26 12.10
C ASN A 74 13.72 0.98 10.79
N LEU A 75 12.89 0.90 9.73
CA LEU A 75 13.16 1.67 8.51
C LEU A 75 13.30 3.15 8.85
N GLN A 76 14.50 3.68 8.64
CA GLN A 76 14.83 5.07 8.83
C GLN A 76 14.78 5.78 7.48
N ILE A 77 14.05 6.89 7.43
CA ILE A 77 14.11 7.84 6.33
C ILE A 77 15.04 8.99 6.70
N GLN A 78 15.74 9.49 5.69
CA GLN A 78 16.57 10.66 5.79
C GLN A 78 15.70 11.91 5.61
N ASP A 79 15.72 12.78 6.61
CA ASP A 79 15.02 14.06 6.63
C ASP A 79 16.10 15.15 6.74
N GLY A 80 16.60 15.57 5.59
CA GLY A 80 17.81 16.40 5.51
C GLY A 80 19.04 15.70 6.10
N THR A 81 19.50 16.15 7.26
CA THR A 81 20.62 15.55 8.00
C THR A 81 20.18 14.63 9.14
N GLU A 82 18.89 14.57 9.44
CA GLU A 82 18.33 13.74 10.51
C GLU A 82 17.83 12.40 9.97
N SER A 83 17.77 11.39 10.86
CA SER A 83 17.22 10.07 10.59
C SER A 83 15.95 9.90 11.41
N ARG A 84 14.85 9.45 10.78
CA ARG A 84 13.56 9.25 11.46
C ARG A 84 12.92 7.92 11.11
N ALA A 85 12.34 7.28 12.11
CA ALA A 85 11.58 6.05 11.93
C ALA A 85 10.20 6.35 11.34
N VAL A 86 9.75 5.54 10.38
CA VAL A 86 8.35 5.53 9.96
C VAL A 86 7.52 4.79 11.00
N ILE A 87 6.52 5.46 11.58
CA ILE A 87 5.63 4.87 12.60
C ILE A 87 4.41 4.19 11.96
N ASN A 88 3.73 3.32 12.71
CA ASN A 88 2.48 2.64 12.31
C ASN A 88 2.55 1.96 10.94
N VAL A 89 3.67 1.29 10.65
CA VAL A 89 3.84 0.53 9.40
C VAL A 89 2.95 -0.72 9.43
N LEU A 90 2.23 -1.00 8.33
CA LEU A 90 1.38 -2.18 8.21
C LEU A 90 2.23 -3.45 8.03
N THR A 91 2.69 -4.02 9.14
CA THR A 91 3.58 -5.20 9.14
C THR A 91 2.81 -6.52 9.35
N GLU A 92 2.07 -6.63 10.45
CA GLU A 92 1.35 -7.86 10.86
C GLU A 92 -0.03 -8.02 10.23
N GLY A 93 -0.44 -7.04 9.43
CA GLY A 93 -1.80 -6.93 8.92
C GLY A 93 -2.83 -6.47 9.96
N PHE A 94 -3.95 -6.02 9.46
CA PHE A 94 -5.10 -5.52 10.19
C PHE A 94 -6.31 -6.40 9.87
N SER A 95 -7.03 -6.86 10.88
CA SER A 95 -8.13 -7.81 10.73
C SER A 95 -9.43 -7.30 11.33
N SER A 96 -10.53 -7.97 10.98
CA SER A 96 -11.88 -7.78 11.51
C SER A 96 -11.92 -7.76 13.05
N SER A 97 -11.18 -8.66 13.71
CA SER A 97 -11.15 -8.74 15.18
C SER A 97 -10.44 -7.53 15.81
N ARG A 98 -9.36 -7.06 15.20
CA ARG A 98 -8.68 -5.81 15.58
C ARG A 98 -9.62 -4.61 15.36
N TYR A 99 -10.27 -4.52 14.19
CA TYR A 99 -11.25 -3.47 13.87
C TYR A 99 -12.41 -3.41 14.85
N GLN A 100 -13.03 -4.54 15.20
CA GLN A 100 -14.15 -4.57 16.16
C GLN A 100 -13.78 -3.97 17.52
N SER A 101 -12.51 -4.03 17.89
CA SER A 101 -12.01 -3.54 19.17
C SER A 101 -11.46 -2.11 19.10
N HIS A 102 -10.96 -1.66 17.94
CA HIS A 102 -10.19 -0.40 17.81
C HIS A 102 -10.76 0.58 16.77
N GLY A 103 -11.73 0.18 15.95
CA GLY A 103 -12.27 0.97 14.85
C GLY A 103 -11.35 1.00 13.62
N PRO A 104 -11.57 1.95 12.69
CA PRO A 104 -10.71 2.13 11.52
C PRO A 104 -9.25 2.40 11.93
N GLU A 105 -8.29 1.79 11.22
CA GLU A 105 -6.88 1.97 11.50
C GLU A 105 -6.15 2.67 10.35
N THR A 106 -5.35 3.67 10.72
CA THR A 106 -4.43 4.37 9.81
C THR A 106 -3.05 3.76 9.92
N PHE A 107 -2.47 3.43 8.77
CA PHE A 107 -1.15 2.84 8.67
C PHE A 107 -0.34 3.48 7.54
N ASN A 108 0.96 3.25 7.59
CA ASN A 108 1.89 3.55 6.51
C ASN A 108 2.28 2.26 5.79
N TYR A 109 2.25 2.30 4.47
CA TYR A 109 2.75 1.24 3.61
C TYR A 109 3.96 1.74 2.84
N ILE A 110 5.04 0.96 2.80
CA ILE A 110 6.30 1.42 2.23
C ILE A 110 6.71 0.52 1.06
N PHE A 111 7.00 1.16 -0.06
CA PHE A 111 7.46 0.53 -1.30
C PHE A 111 8.81 1.11 -1.72
N LYS A 112 9.60 0.35 -2.47
CA LYS A 112 10.69 1.00 -3.25
C LYS A 112 10.07 1.84 -4.35
N LYS A 113 10.60 3.04 -4.55
CA LYS A 113 10.16 3.93 -5.62
C LYS A 113 10.75 3.46 -6.95
N PRO A 114 9.95 3.33 -8.02
CA PRO A 114 10.47 3.15 -9.37
C PRO A 114 11.26 4.37 -9.85
N ALA A 115 12.20 4.14 -10.76
CA ALA A 115 12.93 5.22 -11.43
C ALA A 115 12.07 6.01 -12.45
N THR A 116 10.79 5.63 -12.63
CA THR A 116 9.86 6.27 -13.56
C THR A 116 9.08 7.41 -12.92
N ASP A 117 8.59 8.31 -13.77
CA ASP A 117 7.75 9.45 -13.36
C ASP A 117 6.32 9.03 -13.02
N ALA A 118 5.86 7.87 -13.52
CA ALA A 118 4.54 7.32 -13.22
C ALA A 118 4.66 5.85 -12.80
N PHE A 119 3.74 5.41 -11.94
CA PHE A 119 3.67 4.02 -11.47
C PHE A 119 2.29 3.72 -10.90
N ASP A 120 2.03 2.45 -10.65
CA ASP A 120 0.74 1.94 -10.17
C ASP A 120 0.89 1.22 -8.84
N ILE A 121 0.09 1.62 -7.85
CA ILE A 121 -0.08 0.88 -6.61
C ILE A 121 -1.34 0.04 -6.72
N THR A 122 -1.23 -1.27 -6.51
CA THR A 122 -2.37 -2.19 -6.58
C THR A 122 -2.69 -2.73 -5.19
N TYR A 123 -3.97 -2.76 -4.85
CA TYR A 123 -4.52 -3.62 -3.80
C TYR A 123 -5.04 -4.90 -4.46
N GLN A 124 -4.58 -6.05 -3.99
CA GLN A 124 -4.94 -7.38 -4.52
C GLN A 124 -5.91 -8.08 -3.55
N GLY A 125 -7.22 -7.95 -3.82
CA GLY A 125 -8.27 -8.62 -3.05
C GLY A 125 -8.58 -10.04 -3.57
N PHE A 126 -8.51 -10.23 -4.90
CA PHE A 126 -8.62 -11.51 -5.59
C PHE A 126 -7.52 -11.63 -6.65
N TYR A 127 -6.95 -12.83 -6.80
CA TYR A 127 -5.98 -13.12 -7.85
C TYR A 127 -6.70 -13.12 -9.20
N TYR A 128 -6.38 -12.16 -10.07
CA TYR A 128 -6.94 -12.08 -11.43
C TYR A 128 -6.53 -13.31 -12.26
N ASN A 129 -7.31 -14.39 -12.18
CA ASN A 129 -7.36 -15.38 -13.24
C ASN A 129 -8.42 -14.91 -14.25
N LEU A 130 -7.99 -14.41 -15.40
CA LEU A 130 -8.89 -13.89 -16.45
C LEU A 130 -9.91 -14.91 -16.96
N GLY A 131 -9.76 -16.20 -16.63
CA GLY A 131 -10.72 -17.27 -16.94
C GLY A 131 -11.69 -17.62 -15.81
N GLN A 132 -11.62 -16.98 -14.64
CA GLN A 132 -12.46 -17.28 -13.49
C GLN A 132 -13.20 -16.03 -13.03
N GLN A 133 -14.53 -16.14 -12.86
CA GLN A 133 -15.32 -15.10 -12.22
C GLN A 133 -15.05 -15.16 -10.71
N PRO A 134 -14.76 -14.03 -10.05
CA PRO A 134 -14.58 -14.02 -8.61
C PRO A 134 -15.87 -14.43 -7.90
N ASP A 135 -15.74 -15.19 -6.82
CA ASP A 135 -16.83 -15.57 -5.94
C ASP A 135 -17.45 -14.31 -5.28
N GLU A 136 -18.66 -14.44 -4.73
CA GLU A 136 -19.38 -13.30 -4.14
C GLU A 136 -18.70 -12.73 -2.89
N ASP A 137 -17.95 -13.57 -2.18
CA ASP A 137 -17.20 -13.23 -0.98
C ASP A 137 -15.76 -12.79 -1.26
N GLU A 138 -15.23 -12.98 -2.46
CA GLU A 138 -13.89 -12.51 -2.81
C GLU A 138 -13.85 -10.99 -2.98
N ASP A 139 -12.80 -10.37 -2.41
CA ASP A 139 -12.66 -8.93 -2.50
C ASP A 139 -12.18 -8.50 -3.90
N THR A 140 -12.61 -7.32 -4.33
CA THR A 140 -12.20 -6.77 -5.62
C THR A 140 -10.87 -6.04 -5.50
N SER A 141 -9.94 -6.34 -6.40
CA SER A 141 -8.67 -5.62 -6.51
C SER A 141 -8.88 -4.20 -7.04
N ALA A 142 -7.97 -3.29 -6.67
CA ALA A 142 -8.00 -1.89 -7.09
C ALA A 142 -6.60 -1.42 -7.55
N VAL A 143 -6.57 -0.42 -8.42
CA VAL A 143 -5.34 0.18 -8.97
C VAL A 143 -5.38 1.68 -8.73
N ILE A 144 -4.27 2.23 -8.25
CA ILE A 144 -4.05 3.65 -8.04
C ILE A 144 -2.95 4.06 -9.01
N HIS A 145 -3.31 4.92 -9.96
CA HIS A 145 -2.36 5.51 -10.88
C HIS A 145 -1.72 6.73 -10.22
N VAL A 146 -0.40 6.70 -10.06
CA VAL A 146 0.37 7.76 -9.38
C VAL A 146 1.32 8.41 -10.36
N GLN A 147 1.29 9.73 -10.41
CA GLN A 147 2.33 10.56 -11.03
C GLN A 147 3.27 11.07 -9.93
N SER A 148 4.57 11.12 -10.19
CA SER A 148 5.58 11.52 -9.19
C SER A 148 5.37 12.95 -8.70
N GLU A 149 4.81 13.83 -9.54
CA GLU A 149 4.43 15.19 -9.15
C GLU A 149 3.31 15.26 -8.10
N GLN A 150 2.57 14.17 -7.89
CA GLN A 150 1.55 14.05 -6.85
C GLN A 150 2.14 13.60 -5.51
N LEU A 151 3.41 13.20 -5.48
CA LEU A 151 4.08 12.77 -4.26
C LEU A 151 4.51 13.97 -3.44
N GLU A 152 4.07 13.98 -2.20
CA GLU A 152 4.53 14.94 -1.21
C GLU A 152 5.95 14.55 -0.77
N GLU A 153 6.86 15.52 -0.68
CA GLU A 153 8.14 15.29 -0.01
C GLU A 153 7.86 15.14 1.48
N LEU A 154 8.29 14.03 2.08
CA LEU A 154 8.23 13.88 3.53
C LEU A 154 9.41 14.62 4.17
N THR A 155 9.31 15.95 4.14
CA THR A 155 10.22 16.87 4.83
C THR A 155 9.49 17.50 6.00
N ASN A 156 10.21 17.93 7.04
CA ASN A 156 9.60 18.72 8.12
C ASN A 156 8.79 19.91 7.56
N GLY A 157 7.55 20.05 8.04
CA GLY A 157 6.85 21.33 8.04
C GLY A 157 7.55 22.36 8.92
#